data_AF-A0A7Y4U8H9-F1
#
_entry.id   AF-A0A7Y4U8H9-F1
#
_cell.length_a   1.000
_cell.length_b   1.000
_cell.length_c   1.000
_cell.angle_alpha   90.00
_cell.angle_beta   90.00
_cell.angle_gamma   90.00
#
_symmetry.space_group_name_H-M   'P 1'
#
loop_
_entity.id
_entity.type
_entity.pdbx_description
1 polymer ?
#
loop_
_entity_poly.entity_id
_entity_poly.type
_entity_poly.pdbx_seq_one_letter_code
_entity_poly.pdbx_strand_id
1 'polypeptide(L)' 'MTEAQTTLLLPRIAAGDRAAVQDCIDAYGGLVWSLARKLTPTPADAEDAVQEIFIELWKSAARYDPSRCAEAT' A
#
# COMPACT_ATOMS: atom_id res chain seq x y z
N MET A 1 -21.66 -16.39 11.67
CA MET A 1 -21.32 -16.32 10.22
C MET A 1 -21.40 -14.85 9.87
N THR A 2 -20.36 -14.10 10.24
CA THR A 2 -20.32 -12.65 10.08
C THR A 2 -19.49 -12.41 8.83
N GLU A 3 -20.11 -11.86 7.79
CA GLU A 3 -19.43 -11.42 6.58
C GLU A 3 -18.26 -10.54 7.02
N ALA A 4 -17.04 -10.98 6.72
CA ALA A 4 -15.86 -10.17 6.90
C ALA A 4 -16.03 -8.97 5.96
N GLN A 5 -16.40 -7.83 6.52
CA GLN A 5 -16.34 -6.56 5.82
C GLN A 5 -14.88 -6.36 5.45
N THR A 6 -14.50 -6.73 4.22
CA THR A 6 -13.18 -6.49 3.65
C THR A 6 -12.97 -5.00 3.70
N THR A 7 -12.26 -4.55 4.73
CA THR A 7 -12.17 -3.14 5.03
C THR A 7 -11.07 -2.59 4.15
N LEU A 8 -11.48 -2.05 3.01
CA LEU A 8 -10.62 -1.46 1.98
C LEU A 8 -9.59 -0.51 2.63
N LEU A 9 -8.31 -0.75 2.35
CA LEU A 9 -7.19 -0.03 2.97
C LEU A 9 -7.05 1.35 2.36
N LEU A 10 -7.22 1.49 1.04
CA LEU A 10 -7.03 2.78 0.36
C LEU A 10 -8.01 3.86 0.83
N PRO A 11 -9.32 3.60 1.01
CA PRO A 11 -10.25 4.56 1.62
C PRO A 11 -9.88 4.95 3.06
N ARG A 12 -9.38 4.02 3.86
CA ARG A 12 -8.95 4.31 5.25
C ARG A 12 -7.70 5.16 5.29
N ILE A 13 -6.72 4.85 4.44
CA ILE A 13 -5.51 5.66 4.27
C ILE A 13 -5.89 7.06 3.79
N ALA A 14 -6.80 7.18 2.83
CA ALA A 14 -7.33 8.46 2.34
C ALA A 14 -7.99 9.29 3.46
N ALA A 15 -8.63 8.63 4.42
CA ALA A 15 -9.23 9.26 5.61
C ALA A 15 -8.20 9.59 6.70
N GLY A 16 -6.91 9.29 6.51
CA GLY A 16 -5.83 9.55 7.47
C GLY A 16 -5.70 8.51 8.58
N ASP A 17 -6.31 7.32 8.43
CA ASP A 17 -6.18 6.23 9.38
C ASP A 17 -4.75 5.66 9.37
N ARG A 18 -4.00 5.94 10.43
CA ARG A 18 -2.62 5.46 10.60
C ARG A 18 -2.55 3.94 10.78
N ALA A 19 -3.59 3.29 11.28
CA ALA A 19 -3.60 1.82 11.40
C ALA A 19 -3.71 1.18 10.01
N ALA A 20 -4.50 1.78 9.11
CA ALA A 20 -4.62 1.30 7.72
C ALA A 20 -3.30 1.39 6.93
N VAL A 21 -2.44 2.32 7.30
CA VAL A 21 -1.08 2.41 6.78
C VAL A 21 -0.26 1.17 7.15
N GLN A 22 -0.30 0.76 8.42
CA GLN A 22 0.41 -0.44 8.88
C GLN A 22 -0.18 -1.70 8.23
N ASP A 23 -1.51 -1.81 8.19
CA ASP A 23 -2.22 -2.92 7.55
C ASP A 23 -1.80 -3.06 6.05
N CYS A 24 -1.59 -1.94 5.36
CA CYS A 24 -1.12 -1.90 3.98
C CYS A 24 0.34 -2.36 3.82
N ILE A 25 1.22 -1.97 4.74
CA ILE A 25 2.60 -2.45 4.76
C ILE A 25 2.63 -3.96 5.03
N ASP A 26 1.83 -4.44 5.99
CA ASP A 26 1.80 -5.86 6.35
C ASP A 26 1.27 -6.71 5.18
N ALA A 27 0.27 -6.21 4.45
CA ALA A 27 -0.31 -6.90 3.30
C ALA A 27 0.60 -6.89 2.05
N TYR A 28 1.18 -5.73 1.71
CA TYR A 28 1.87 -5.53 0.41
C TYR A 28 3.38 -5.39 0.53
N GLY A 29 3.94 -5.20 1.72
CA GLY A 29 5.35 -4.92 1.94
C GLY A 29 6.26 -6.01 1.38
N GLY A 30 5.91 -7.28 1.58
CA GLY A 30 6.68 -8.41 1.03
C GLY A 30 6.70 -8.44 -0.51
N LEU A 31 5.57 -8.10 -1.14
CA LEU A 31 5.46 -8.03 -2.61
C LEU A 31 6.27 -6.85 -3.16
N VAL A 32 6.07 -5.66 -2.58
CA VAL A 32 6.77 -4.43 -2.99
C VAL A 32 8.27 -4.58 -2.81
N TRP A 33 8.73 -5.15 -1.68
CA TRP A 33 10.14 -5.50 -1.47
C TRP A 33 10.68 -6.46 -2.51
N SER A 34 9.95 -7.54 -2.81
CA SER A 34 10.37 -8.54 -3.79
C SER A 34 10.49 -7.94 -5.19
N LEU A 35 9.64 -6.97 -5.54
CA LEU A 35 9.71 -6.25 -6.80
C LEU A 35 10.86 -5.25 -6.82
N ALA A 36 11.00 -4.42 -5.78
CA ALA A 36 12.08 -3.45 -5.64
C ALA A 36 13.46 -4.13 -5.73
N ARG A 37 13.66 -5.23 -5.00
CA ARG A 37 14.91 -6.03 -5.03
C ARG A 37 15.25 -6.59 -6.41
N LYS A 38 14.26 -6.82 -7.28
CA LYS A 38 14.49 -7.29 -8.65
C LYS A 38 14.80 -6.15 -9.62
N LEU A 39 14.34 -4.93 -9.31
CA LEU A 39 14.43 -3.77 -10.20
C LEU A 39 15.57 -2.82 -9.84
N THR A 40 16.20 -2.97 -8.67
CA THR A 40 17.31 -2.11 -8.24
C THR A 40 18.63 -2.88 -8.10
N PRO A 41 19.79 -2.21 -8.29
CA PRO A 41 21.10 -2.85 -8.24
C PRO A 41 21.51 -3.31 -6.83
N THR A 42 21.19 -2.53 -5.80
CA THR A 42 21.63 -2.80 -4.42
C THR A 42 20.46 -2.96 -3.45
N PRO A 43 20.67 -3.64 -2.29
CA PRO A 43 19.65 -3.71 -1.24
C PRO A 43 19.23 -2.34 -0.72
N ALA A 44 20.18 -1.41 -0.56
CA ALA A 44 19.90 -0.04 -0.12
C ALA A 44 18.96 0.68 -1.11
N ASP A 45 19.23 0.59 -2.42
CA ASP A 45 18.35 1.18 -3.43
C ASP A 45 16.93 0.60 -3.38
N ALA A 46 16.80 -0.70 -3.04
CA ALA A 46 15.49 -1.31 -2.88
C ALA A 46 14.77 -0.81 -1.63
N GLU A 47 15.47 -0.66 -0.50
CA GLU A 47 14.91 -0.12 0.74
C GLU A 47 14.38 1.30 0.53
N ASP A 48 15.15 2.14 -0.17
CA ASP A 48 14.74 3.50 -0.53
C ASP A 48 13.52 3.47 -1.47
N ALA A 49 13.54 2.62 -2.50
CA ALA A 49 12.42 2.49 -3.42
C ALA A 49 11.13 2.02 -2.70
N VAL A 50 11.22 1.05 -1.79
CA VAL A 50 10.05 0.61 -1.00
C VAL A 50 9.50 1.76 -0.17
N GLN A 51 10.36 2.51 0.52
CA GLN A 51 9.94 3.65 1.32
C GLN A 51 9.22 4.70 0.47
N GLU A 52 9.82 5.10 -0.67
CA GLU A 52 9.22 6.08 -1.58
C GLU A 52 7.88 5.61 -2.16
N ILE A 53 7.76 4.32 -2.52
CA ILE A 53 6.50 3.75 -3.02
C ILE A 53 5.38 3.91 -2.00
N PHE A 54 5.62 3.57 -0.73
CA PHE A 54 4.60 3.70 0.31
C PHE A 54 4.29 5.16 0.65
N ILE A 55 5.30 6.04 0.66
CA ILE A 55 5.11 7.49 0.86
C ILE A 55 4.22 8.07 -0.25
N GLU A 56 4.52 7.76 -1.52
CA GLU A 56 3.73 8.24 -2.65
C GLU A 56 2.33 7.65 -2.68
N LEU A 57 2.17 6.38 -2.25
CA LEU A 57 0.87 5.76 -2.07
C LEU A 57 0.02 6.53 -1.04
N TRP A 58 0.58 6.91 0.11
CA TRP A 58 -0.17 7.69 1.11
C TRP A 58 -0.53 9.09 0.61
N LYS A 59 0.40 9.80 -0.04
CA LYS A 59 0.12 11.10 -0.65
C LYS A 59 -0.96 11.03 -1.72
N SER A 60 -1.03 9.90 -2.44
CA SER A 60 -1.98 9.68 -3.53
C SER A 60 -3.28 9.01 -3.08
N ALA A 61 -3.36 8.45 -1.87
CA ALA A 61 -4.51 7.70 -1.40
C ALA A 61 -5.81 8.53 -1.41
N ALA A 62 -5.72 9.83 -1.11
CA ALA A 62 -6.86 10.76 -1.20
C ALA A 62 -7.45 10.90 -2.61
N ARG A 63 -6.72 10.49 -3.66
CA ARG A 63 -7.18 10.46 -5.06
C ARG A 63 -7.87 9.15 -5.42
N TYR A 64 -7.87 8.16 -4.53
CA TYR A 64 -8.54 6.89 -4.77
C TYR A 64 -10.04 7.12 -4.93
N ASP A 65 -10.57 6.69 -6.07
CA ASP A 65 -11.98 6.71 -6.38
C ASP A 65 -12.43 5.26 -6.63
N PRO A 66 -13.20 4.65 -5.70
CA PRO A 66 -13.64 3.27 -5.82
C PRO A 66 -14.57 3.03 -7.01
N SER A 67 -15.15 4.09 -7.60
CA SER A 67 -15.95 3.97 -8.82
C SER A 67 -15.11 3.83 -10.09
N ARG A 68 -13.82 4.19 -10.03
CA ARG A 68 -12.89 4.19 -11.17
C ARG A 68 -11.81 3.11 -11.08
N CYS A 69 -11.52 2.62 -9.88
CA CYS A 69 -10.51 1.60 -9.64
C CYS A 69 -10.97 0.65 -8.53
N ALA A 70 -10.76 -0.65 -8.71
CA ALA A 70 -11.02 -1.64 -7.67
C ALA A 70 -9.74 -1.91 -6.87
N GLU A 71 -9.85 -1.88 -5.54
CA GLU A 71 -8.83 -2.45 -4.66
C GLU A 71 -8.95 -3.98 -4.73
N ALA A 72 -7.98 -4.64 -5.36
CA ALA A 72 -7.95 -6.09 -5.44
C ALA A 72 -7.65 -6.65 -4.05
N THR A 73 -8.56 -7.50 -3.55
CA THR A 73 -8.43 -8.28 -2.32
C THR A 73 -7.68 -9.58 -2.59
#